data_AF-A0A1B6HB11-F1
#
_entry.id   AF-A0A1B6HB11-F1
#
_cell.length_a   1.000
_cell.length_b   1.000
_cell.length_c   1.000
_cell.angle_alpha   90.00
_cell.angle_beta   90.00
_cell.angle_gamma   90.00
#
_symmetry.space_group_name_H-M   'P 1'
#
loop_
_entity.id
_entity.type
_entity.pdbx_description
1 polymer ?
#
loop_
_entity_poly.entity_id
_entity_poly.type
_entity_poly.pdbx_seq_one_letter_code
_entity_poly.pdbx_strand_id
1 'polypeptide(L)'
;IRTIANLESQQSCRQAYQTLGILTVPALYIYEAILYADTLNLQTHMDLHSYPTRHASRFVLPQHRTALFEKKPSYVGQKLKNLLPDHLRTLTGNRLKSLLKEFLLKNPVYKIEEFLELMNTSP
;
A
#
# COMPACT_ATOMS: atom_id res chain seq x y z
N ILE A 1 -4.57 -16.58 13.86
CA ILE A 1 -3.68 -15.67 14.62
C ILE A 1 -3.82 -15.88 16.11
N ARG A 2 -4.99 -15.59 16.70
CA ARG A 2 -5.19 -15.69 18.16
C ARG A 2 -4.78 -17.05 18.74
N THR A 3 -5.29 -18.13 18.15
CA THR A 3 -4.96 -19.51 18.55
C THR A 3 -3.47 -19.83 18.38
N ILE A 4 -2.87 -19.36 17.28
CA ILE A 4 -1.44 -19.60 16.96
C ILE A 4 -0.55 -18.90 18.00
N ALA A 5 -0.92 -17.70 18.41
CA ALA A 5 -0.17 -16.89 19.38
C ALA A 5 -0.63 -17.12 20.84
N ASN A 6 -1.52 -18.09 21.09
CA ASN A 6 -2.10 -18.38 22.41
C ASN A 6 -2.59 -17.14 23.18
N LEU A 7 -3.31 -16.24 22.49
CA LEU A 7 -3.81 -14.99 23.09
C LEU A 7 -5.22 -15.17 23.71
N GLU A 8 -5.42 -14.63 24.91
CA GLU A 8 -6.73 -14.57 25.60
C GLU A 8 -7.73 -13.73 24.80
N SER A 9 -9.06 -13.92 24.94
CA SER A 9 -10.10 -13.30 24.07
C SER A 9 -10.08 -11.78 23.91
N GLN A 10 -9.51 -11.02 24.86
CA GLN A 10 -9.49 -9.55 24.82
C GLN A 10 -8.14 -8.94 24.40
N GLN A 11 -7.06 -9.73 24.40
CA GLN A 11 -5.73 -9.27 24.02
C GLN A 11 -5.66 -8.83 22.54
N SER A 12 -4.89 -7.79 22.24
CA SER A 12 -4.72 -7.35 20.85
C SER A 12 -3.89 -8.37 20.05
N CYS A 13 -4.34 -8.72 18.84
CA CYS A 13 -3.56 -9.54 17.92
C CYS A 13 -2.46 -8.74 17.19
N ARG A 14 -2.38 -7.41 17.39
CA ARG A 14 -1.50 -6.52 16.61
C ARG A 14 -0.04 -6.97 16.70
N GLN A 15 0.46 -7.21 17.92
CA GLN A 15 1.83 -7.71 18.13
C GLN A 15 2.02 -9.11 17.53
N ALA A 16 1.03 -9.99 17.64
CA ALA A 16 1.11 -11.34 17.11
C ALA A 16 1.25 -11.37 15.57
N TYR A 17 0.59 -10.47 14.84
CA TYR A 17 0.81 -10.33 13.40
C TYR A 17 2.27 -10.01 13.07
N GLN A 18 2.89 -9.08 13.82
CA GLN A 18 4.29 -8.71 13.63
C GLN A 18 5.22 -9.90 13.92
N THR A 19 5.08 -10.51 15.11
CA THR A 19 5.95 -11.59 15.57
C THR A 19 5.85 -12.83 14.68
N LEU A 20 4.66 -13.14 14.16
CA LEU A 20 4.45 -14.27 13.26
C LEU A 20 4.84 -13.97 11.81
N GLY A 21 5.16 -12.71 11.45
CA GLY A 21 5.43 -12.32 10.07
C GLY A 21 4.21 -12.44 9.15
N ILE A 22 3.01 -12.33 9.71
CA ILE A 22 1.73 -12.46 8.99
C ILE A 22 1.12 -11.07 8.82
N LEU A 23 0.67 -10.75 7.60
CA LEU A 23 -0.10 -9.53 7.34
C LEU A 23 -1.55 -9.72 7.79
N THR A 24 -2.17 -8.65 8.27
CA THR A 24 -3.62 -8.58 8.40
C THR A 24 -4.28 -8.67 7.02
N VAL A 25 -5.56 -9.02 6.96
CA VAL A 25 -6.30 -9.08 5.68
C VAL A 25 -6.25 -7.74 4.90
N PRO A 26 -6.46 -6.57 5.53
CA PRO A 26 -6.34 -5.29 4.83
C PRO A 26 -4.92 -4.96 4.39
N ALA A 27 -3.91 -5.27 5.22
CA ALA A 27 -2.51 -5.08 4.83
C ALA A 27 -2.14 -5.98 3.65
N LEU A 28 -2.63 -7.23 3.62
CA LEU A 28 -2.46 -8.14 2.50
C LEU A 28 -3.13 -7.60 1.23
N TYR A 29 -4.35 -7.07 1.34
CA TYR A 29 -5.03 -6.42 0.21
C TYR A 29 -4.23 -5.23 -0.34
N ILE A 30 -3.74 -4.34 0.54
CA ILE A 30 -2.93 -3.18 0.16
C ILE A 30 -1.65 -3.64 -0.55
N TYR A 31 -0.97 -4.64 0.04
CA TYR A 31 0.24 -5.24 -0.50
C TYR A 31 0.04 -5.79 -1.91
N GLU A 32 -0.96 -6.66 -2.10
CA GLU A 32 -1.24 -7.28 -3.40
C GLU A 32 -1.72 -6.26 -4.43
N ALA A 33 -2.54 -5.28 -4.03
CA ALA A 33 -3.00 -4.23 -4.93
C ALA A 33 -1.81 -3.39 -5.46
N ILE A 34 -0.90 -2.98 -4.58
CA ILE A 34 0.30 -2.21 -4.97
C ILE A 34 1.20 -3.04 -5.88
N LEU A 35 1.47 -4.30 -5.54
CA LEU A 35 2.32 -5.16 -6.37
C LEU A 35 1.69 -5.47 -7.71
N TYR A 36 0.38 -5.69 -7.75
CA TYR A 36 -0.33 -5.84 -9.01
C TYR A 36 -0.18 -4.60 -9.90
N ALA A 37 -0.37 -3.40 -9.33
CA ALA A 37 -0.14 -2.16 -10.08
C ALA A 37 1.32 -2.01 -10.55
N ASP A 38 2.29 -2.45 -9.75
CA ASP A 38 3.71 -2.46 -10.10
C ASP A 38 4.02 -3.38 -11.29
N THR A 39 3.40 -4.57 -11.35
CA THR A 39 3.60 -5.51 -12.47
C THR A 39 3.07 -5.01 -13.81
N LEU A 40 2.11 -4.09 -13.79
CA LEU A 40 1.48 -3.58 -15.01
C LEU A 40 2.32 -2.51 -15.72
N ASN A 41 3.47 -2.08 -15.15
CA ASN A 41 4.35 -1.05 -15.73
C ASN A 41 3.58 0.17 -16.25
N LEU A 42 2.53 0.58 -15.53
CA LEU A 42 1.63 1.63 -15.99
C LEU A 42 2.34 2.98 -15.93
N GLN A 43 2.20 3.76 -17.00
CA GLN A 43 2.88 5.04 -17.20
C GLN A 43 2.74 5.97 -15.99
N THR A 44 3.85 6.58 -15.60
CA THR A 44 3.91 7.57 -14.50
C THR A 44 3.69 8.98 -15.08
N HIS A 45 3.42 10.03 -14.28
CA HIS A 45 3.35 11.43 -14.79
C HIS A 45 4.56 11.84 -15.65
N MET A 46 5.71 11.19 -15.42
CA MET A 46 6.95 11.36 -16.20
C MET A 46 6.75 11.08 -17.70
N ASP A 47 5.85 10.17 -18.07
CA ASP A 47 5.61 9.82 -19.47
C ASP A 47 4.68 10.81 -20.19
N LEU A 48 3.95 11.65 -19.43
CA LEU A 48 2.95 12.55 -20.01
C LEU A 48 3.45 13.99 -20.21
N HIS A 49 4.46 14.45 -19.44
CA HIS A 49 4.93 15.85 -19.50
C HIS A 49 6.45 16.00 -19.34
N SER A 50 7.10 16.60 -20.35
CA SER A 50 8.55 16.89 -20.42
C SER A 50 8.99 18.12 -19.60
N TYR A 51 8.32 18.46 -18.49
CA TYR A 51 8.75 19.55 -17.60
C TYR A 51 8.54 19.19 -16.12
N PRO A 52 9.54 19.40 -15.25
CA PRO A 52 9.46 19.05 -13.84
C PRO A 52 8.55 20.02 -13.09
N THR A 53 7.33 19.60 -12.77
CA THR A 53 6.48 20.32 -11.81
C THR A 53 6.66 19.74 -10.42
N ARG A 54 6.43 20.56 -9.37
CA ARG A 54 6.57 20.25 -7.94
C ARG A 54 5.83 18.98 -7.44
N HIS A 55 5.07 18.31 -8.31
CA HIS A 55 4.27 17.11 -8.05
C HIS A 55 4.59 15.95 -9.01
N ALA A 56 5.70 15.99 -9.74
CA ALA A 56 6.09 15.00 -10.76
C ALA A 56 6.20 13.54 -10.26
N SER A 57 6.27 13.31 -8.94
CA SER A 57 6.34 11.99 -8.31
C SER A 57 4.99 11.39 -7.91
N ARG A 58 3.87 12.09 -8.09
CA ARG A 58 2.51 11.56 -7.91
C ARG A 58 2.02 11.02 -9.26
N PHE A 59 1.34 9.88 -9.32
CA PHE A 59 0.74 9.30 -10.55
C PHE A 59 -0.59 10.01 -10.93
N VAL A 60 -0.88 10.15 -12.24
CA VAL A 60 -2.05 10.90 -12.75
C VAL A 60 -3.16 9.93 -12.48
N LEU A 61 -4.03 10.20 -11.51
CA LEU A 61 -5.27 9.46 -11.45
C LEU A 61 -6.11 9.99 -12.62
N PRO A 62 -6.34 9.20 -13.69
CA PRO A 62 -7.17 9.67 -14.77
C PRO A 62 -8.57 9.90 -14.20
N GLN A 63 -9.10 11.09 -14.48
CA GLN A 63 -10.39 11.55 -13.96
C GLN A 63 -11.51 10.73 -14.65
N HIS A 64 -11.90 9.60 -14.06
CA HIS A 64 -12.94 8.74 -14.63
C HIS A 64 -14.15 8.60 -13.71
N ARG A 65 -15.33 8.74 -14.33
CA ARG A 65 -16.62 9.09 -13.71
C ARG A 65 -17.45 7.89 -13.22
N THR A 66 -16.86 6.70 -13.02
CA THR A 66 -17.62 5.49 -12.65
C THR A 66 -16.97 4.66 -11.55
N ALA A 67 -17.76 4.32 -10.52
CA ALA A 67 -17.38 3.46 -9.39
C ALA A 67 -16.87 2.06 -9.81
N LEU A 68 -17.17 1.61 -11.03
CA LEU A 68 -16.62 0.39 -11.63
C LEU A 68 -15.13 0.50 -11.96
N PHE A 69 -14.65 1.70 -12.32
CA PHE A 69 -13.23 1.95 -12.59
C PHE A 69 -12.42 2.08 -11.30
N GLU A 70 -13.02 2.65 -10.26
CA GLU A 70 -12.46 2.70 -8.90
C GLU A 70 -12.27 1.31 -8.28
N LYS A 71 -13.06 0.32 -8.70
CA LYS A 71 -12.95 -1.08 -8.23
C LYS A 71 -11.82 -1.87 -8.89
N LYS A 72 -11.12 -1.34 -9.90
CA LYS A 72 -10.02 -2.06 -10.55
C LYS A 72 -8.81 -2.13 -9.59
N PRO A 73 -8.25 -3.32 -9.32
CA PRO A 73 -7.06 -3.45 -8.47
C PRO A 73 -5.87 -2.63 -8.97
N SER A 74 -5.76 -2.41 -10.28
CA SER A 74 -4.73 -1.55 -10.88
C SER A 74 -4.86 -0.08 -10.47
N TYR A 75 -6.09 0.46 -10.44
CA TYR A 75 -6.35 1.84 -10.04
C TYR A 75 -6.12 2.04 -8.54
N VAL A 76 -6.70 1.15 -7.72
CA VAL A 76 -6.52 1.20 -6.26
C VAL A 76 -5.05 1.01 -5.89
N GLY A 77 -4.37 0.05 -6.53
CA GLY A 77 -2.95 -0.20 -6.33
C GLY A 77 -2.06 1.02 -6.59
N GLN A 78 -2.30 1.74 -7.70
CA GLN A 78 -1.59 2.99 -7.98
C GLN A 78 -1.89 4.07 -6.93
N LYS A 79 -3.18 4.23 -6.57
CA LYS A 79 -3.59 5.21 -5.55
C LYS A 79 -2.93 4.92 -4.21
N LEU A 80 -2.83 3.65 -3.80
CA LEU A 80 -2.16 3.25 -2.57
C LEU A 80 -0.63 3.43 -2.68
N LYS A 81 -0.01 3.08 -3.81
CA LYS A 81 1.44 3.27 -4.04
C LYS A 81 1.83 4.75 -3.96
N ASN A 82 0.98 5.64 -4.46
CA ASN A 82 1.17 7.10 -4.41
C ASN A 82 1.26 7.67 -3.00
N LEU A 83 0.56 7.04 -2.06
CA LEU A 83 0.50 7.46 -0.66
C LEU A 83 1.71 6.98 0.14
N LEU A 84 2.48 6.01 -0.37
CA LEU A 84 3.65 5.51 0.30
C LEU A 84 4.72 6.62 0.49
N PRO A 85 5.51 6.56 1.57
CA PRO A 85 6.70 7.38 1.73
C PRO A 85 7.68 7.22 0.55
N ASP A 86 8.48 8.24 0.29
CA ASP A 86 9.40 8.29 -0.87
C ASP A 86 10.34 7.09 -0.98
N HIS A 87 10.85 6.60 0.15
CA HIS A 87 11.76 5.45 0.20
C HIS A 87 11.11 4.13 -0.23
N LEU A 88 9.78 4.03 -0.25
CA LEU A 88 9.03 2.89 -0.78
C LEU A 88 8.45 3.19 -2.16
N ARG A 89 7.91 4.40 -2.36
CA ARG A 89 7.20 4.78 -3.58
C ARG A 89 8.05 4.67 -4.84
N THR A 90 9.34 4.97 -4.72
CA THR A 90 10.32 4.94 -5.81
C THR A 90 10.80 3.53 -6.16
N LEU A 91 10.43 2.51 -5.37
CA LEU A 91 10.83 1.14 -5.59
C LEU A 91 9.88 0.42 -6.57
N THR A 92 10.42 -0.63 -7.19
CA THR A 92 9.68 -1.57 -8.05
C THR A 92 10.20 -3.00 -7.84
N GLY A 93 9.45 -3.97 -8.35
CA GLY A 93 9.80 -5.39 -8.37
C GLY A 93 10.09 -5.96 -6.98
N ASN A 94 11.15 -6.77 -6.90
CA ASN A 94 11.49 -7.49 -5.67
C ASN A 94 11.86 -6.57 -4.49
N ARG A 95 12.43 -5.38 -4.77
CA ARG A 95 12.78 -4.41 -3.70
C ARG A 95 11.53 -3.80 -3.08
N LEU A 96 10.57 -3.40 -3.92
CA LEU A 96 9.25 -2.94 -3.45
C LEU A 96 8.56 -4.05 -2.66
N LYS A 97 8.53 -5.27 -3.21
CA LYS A 97 7.94 -6.45 -2.57
C LYS A 97 8.46 -6.68 -1.16
N SER A 98 9.78 -6.72 -0.97
CA SER A 98 10.34 -7.01 0.36
C SER A 98 10.11 -5.86 1.34
N LEU A 99 10.37 -4.62 0.94
CA LEU A 99 10.31 -3.47 1.84
C LEU A 99 8.86 -3.05 2.16
N LEU A 100 7.94 -3.19 1.21
CA LEU A 100 6.51 -2.97 1.47
C LEU A 100 5.97 -4.01 2.47
N LYS A 101 6.35 -5.29 2.33
CA LYS A 101 5.96 -6.32 3.28
C LYS A 101 6.49 -6.00 4.68
N GLU A 102 7.75 -5.63 4.80
CA GLU A 102 8.36 -5.23 6.08
C GLU A 102 7.64 -4.02 6.70
N PHE A 103 7.35 -3.00 5.90
CA PHE A 103 6.63 -1.81 6.32
C PHE A 103 5.24 -2.14 6.88
N LEU A 104 4.48 -2.98 6.17
CA LEU A 104 3.13 -3.38 6.58
C LEU A 104 3.12 -4.36 7.76
N LEU A 105 4.18 -5.14 7.94
CA LEU A 105 4.37 -5.97 9.14
C LEU A 105 4.68 -5.12 10.36
N LYS A 106 5.50 -4.08 10.23
CA LYS A 106 5.78 -3.12 11.31
C LYS A 106 4.54 -2.31 11.71
N ASN A 107 3.61 -2.13 10.78
CA ASN A 107 2.38 -1.34 10.98
C ASN A 107 1.12 -2.16 10.65
N PRO A 108 0.66 -3.10 11.50
CA PRO A 108 -0.48 -3.95 11.19
C PRO A 108 -1.78 -3.15 11.12
N VAL A 109 -2.36 -2.98 9.94
CA VAL A 109 -3.61 -2.22 9.75
C VAL A 109 -4.83 -3.12 9.72
N TYR A 110 -5.88 -2.81 10.49
CA TYR A 110 -7.11 -3.61 10.53
C TYR A 110 -8.20 -3.08 9.61
N LYS A 111 -7.98 -1.92 8.99
CA LYS A 111 -8.83 -1.31 7.97
C LYS A 111 -8.00 -0.51 6.98
N ILE A 112 -8.57 -0.15 5.83
CA ILE A 112 -7.88 0.69 4.85
C ILE A 112 -7.71 2.10 5.40
N GLU A 113 -8.66 2.60 6.20
CA GLU A 113 -8.63 3.93 6.82
C GLU A 113 -7.41 4.08 7.74
N GLU A 114 -7.08 3.06 8.54
CA GLU A 114 -5.87 3.06 9.38
C GLU A 114 -4.58 3.22 8.55
N PHE A 115 -4.55 2.65 7.34
CA PHE A 115 -3.43 2.87 6.43
C PHE A 115 -3.39 4.31 5.91
N LEU A 116 -4.54 4.89 5.54
CA LEU A 116 -4.60 6.28 5.10
C LEU A 116 -4.14 7.25 6.19
N GLU A 117 -4.54 7.02 7.44
CA GLU A 117 -4.09 7.79 8.61
C GLU A 117 -2.57 7.66 8.84
N LEU A 118 -2.03 6.45 8.69
CA LEU A 118 -0.58 6.19 8.78
C LEU A 118 0.21 6.95 7.70
N MET A 119 -0.32 7.07 6.48
CA MET A 119 0.35 7.82 5.40
C MET A 119 0.30 9.33 5.62
N ASN A 120 -0.75 9.85 6.27
CA ASN A 120 -0.88 11.28 6.57
C ASN A 120 -0.04 11.75 7.76
N THR A 121 0.38 10.85 8.64
CA THR A 121 1.14 11.16 9.86
C THR A 121 2.67 11.03 9.67
N SER A 122 3.13 10.64 8.48
CA SER A 122 4.54 10.57 8.14
C SER A 122 5.04 11.98 7.72
N PRO A 123 5.98 12.61 8.46
CA PRO A 123 6.49 13.95 8.14
C PRO A 123 7.29 14.02 6.84
#